data_AF-A0A969ASV9-F1
#
_entry.id   AF-A0A969ASV9-F1
#
_cell.length_a   1.000
_cell.length_b   1.000
_cell.length_c   1.000
_cell.angle_alpha   90.00
_cell.angle_beta   90.00
_cell.angle_gamma   90.00
#
_symmetry.space_group_name_H-M   'P 1'
#
loop_
_entity.id
_entity.type
_entity.pdbx_description
1 polymer ?
#
loop_
_entity_poly.entity_id
_entity_poly.type
_entity_poly.pdbx_seq_one_letter_code
_entity_poly.pdbx_strand_id
1 'polypeptide(L)' 'MEQLQAADIFRMIEKLPPGYRTVFNLYVVEGYGHKEIAGKLGISENTSKTQLRKARQQLMIRINKGKIYETK' A
#
# COMPACT_ATOMS: atom_id res chain seq x y z
N MET A 1 -6.41 -22.88 -8.06
CA MET A 1 -5.74 -21.56 -7.99
C MET A 1 -6.71 -20.63 -7.30
N GLU A 2 -6.48 -20.33 -6.02
CA GLU A 2 -7.33 -19.38 -5.31
C GLU A 2 -7.02 -17.98 -5.85
N GLN A 3 -8.01 -17.37 -6.50
CA GLN A 3 -7.87 -16.03 -7.06
C GLN A 3 -7.99 -15.04 -5.91
N LEU A 4 -6.93 -14.24 -5.67
CA LEU A 4 -6.96 -13.17 -4.66
C LEU A 4 -8.23 -12.35 -4.83
N GLN A 5 -9.12 -12.42 -3.84
CA GLN A 5 -10.36 -11.67 -3.88
C GLN A 5 -10.07 -10.22 -3.51
N ALA A 6 -10.89 -9.28 -4.01
CA ALA A 6 -10.76 -7.88 -3.65
C ALA A 6 -10.75 -7.66 -2.12
N ALA A 7 -11.55 -8.44 -1.39
CA ALA A 7 -11.62 -8.41 0.06
C ALA A 7 -10.26 -8.71 0.74
N ASP A 8 -9.46 -9.61 0.19
CA ASP A 8 -8.14 -9.95 0.74
C ASP A 8 -7.15 -8.81 0.56
N ILE A 9 -7.18 -8.17 -0.61
CA ILE A 9 -6.36 -6.99 -0.90
C ILE A 9 -6.73 -5.85 0.06
N PHE A 10 -8.02 -5.61 0.27
CA PHE A 10 -8.50 -4.62 1.24
C PHE A 10 -7.98 -4.90 2.65
N ARG A 11 -8.11 -6.13 3.15
CA ARG A 11 -7.58 -6.53 4.46
C ARG A 11 -6.06 -6.36 4.57
N MET A 12 -5.32 -6.54 3.47
CA MET A 12 -3.87 -6.31 3.46
C MET A 12 -3.53 -4.82 3.53
N ILE A 13 -4.30 -3.96 2.86
CA ILE A 13 -4.14 -2.49 2.90
C ILE A 13 -4.45 -1.96 4.31
N GLU A 14 -5.49 -2.45 4.97
CA GLU A 14 -5.84 -2.07 6.35
C GLU A 14 -4.71 -2.36 7.35
N LYS A 15 -3.94 -3.43 7.11
CA LYS A 15 -2.79 -3.82 7.96
C LYS A 15 -1.52 -2.99 7.70
N LEU A 16 -1.55 -2.04 6.78
CA LEU A 16 -0.44 -1.10 6.59
C LEU A 16 -0.36 -0.08 7.73
N PRO A 17 0.85 0.36 8.11
CA PRO A 17 1.04 1.51 8.99
C PRO A 17 0.24 2.73 8.47
N PRO A 18 -0.34 3.57 9.35
CA PRO A 18 -1.27 4.63 8.96
C PRO A 18 -0.73 5.54 7.84
N GLY A 19 0.50 6.05 7.97
CA GLY A 19 1.10 6.91 6.93
C GLY A 19 1.27 6.20 5.58
N TYR A 20 1.61 4.91 5.59
CA TYR A 20 1.78 4.14 4.35
C TYR A 20 0.44 3.91 3.66
N ARG A 21 -0.59 3.57 4.45
CA ARG A 21 -1.97 3.39 3.99
C ARG A 21 -2.52 4.69 3.39
N THR A 22 -2.40 5.79 4.11
CA THR A 22 -2.90 7.11 3.67
C THR A 22 -2.25 7.53 2.36
N VAL A 23 -0.92 7.47 2.26
CA VAL A 23 -0.22 7.83 1.02
C VAL A 23 -0.53 6.85 -0.12
N PHE A 24 -0.66 5.55 0.16
CA PHE A 24 -1.05 4.57 -0.86
C PHE A 24 -2.44 4.88 -1.41
N ASN A 25 -3.45 5.11 -0.56
CA ASN A 25 -4.81 5.40 -1.00
C ASN A 25 -4.87 6.71 -1.81
N LEU A 26 -4.27 7.79 -1.31
CA LEU A 26 -4.25 9.06 -2.03
C LEU A 26 -3.57 8.96 -3.40
N TYR A 27 -2.52 8.17 -3.53
CA TYR A 27 -1.81 8.03 -4.81
C TYR A 27 -2.49 7.04 -5.76
N VAL A 28 -2.84 5.85 -5.28
CA VAL A 28 -3.27 4.71 -6.12
C VAL A 28 -4.78 4.71 -6.35
N VAL A 29 -5.57 5.13 -5.36
CA VAL A 29 -7.03 5.12 -5.43
C VAL A 29 -7.56 6.48 -5.88
N GLU A 30 -7.06 7.56 -5.26
CA GLU A 30 -7.54 8.93 -5.54
C GLU A 30 -6.75 9.62 -6.67
N GLY A 31 -5.62 9.08 -7.10
CA GLY A 31 -4.84 9.59 -8.24
C GLY A 31 -3.99 10.84 -7.98
N TYR A 32 -3.79 11.24 -6.73
CA TYR A 32 -2.96 12.41 -6.39
C TYR A 32 -1.47 12.19 -6.66
N GLY A 33 -0.79 13.27 -7.07
CA GLY A 33 0.67 13.31 -7.17
C GLY A 33 1.36 13.50 -5.82
N HIS A 34 2.65 13.14 -5.74
CA HIS A 34 3.44 13.26 -4.50
C HIS A 34 3.51 14.67 -3.92
N LYS A 35 3.55 15.70 -4.79
CA LYS A 35 3.54 17.11 -4.40
C LYS A 35 2.22 17.52 -3.72
N GLU A 36 1.10 17.08 -4.26
CA GLU A 36 -0.23 17.36 -3.70
C GLU A 36 -0.43 16.64 -2.38
N ILE A 37 0.00 15.37 -2.29
CA ILE A 37 -0.03 14.59 -1.06
C ILE A 37 0.85 15.23 0.02
N ALA A 38 2.05 15.68 -0.34
CA ALA A 38 2.96 16.38 0.57
C ALA A 38 2.29 17.63 1.18
N GLY A 39 1.67 18.46 0.33
CA GLY A 39 0.92 19.63 0.77
C GLY A 39 -0.27 19.29 1.68
N LYS A 40 -1.07 18.28 1.30
CA LYS A 40 -2.26 17.86 2.08
C LYS A 40 -1.90 17.31 3.46
N LEU A 41 -0.79 16.58 3.58
CA LEU A 41 -0.42 15.89 4.82
C LEU A 41 0.63 16.64 5.66
N GLY A 42 1.15 17.76 5.18
CA GLY A 42 2.23 18.50 5.86
C GLY A 42 3.54 17.70 5.96
N ILE A 43 3.83 16.85 4.97
CA ILE A 43 5.05 16.03 4.90
C ILE A 43 5.89 16.43 3.68
N SER A 44 7.16 15.99 3.61
CA SER A 44 7.96 16.19 2.40
C SER A 44 7.50 15.28 1.24
N GLU A 45 7.73 15.71 -0.01
CA GLU A 45 7.51 14.84 -1.18
C GLU A 45 8.32 13.54 -1.11
N ASN A 46 9.54 13.60 -0.56
CA ASN A 46 10.40 12.43 -0.35
C ASN A 46 9.80 11.46 0.69
N THR A 47 9.15 11.99 1.72
CA THR A 47 8.39 11.20 2.69
C THR A 47 7.23 10.49 1.99
N SER A 48 6.45 11.19 1.16
CA SER A 48 5.38 10.59 0.36
C SER A 48 5.90 9.45 -0.54
N LYS A 49 6.96 9.69 -1.33
CA LYS A 49 7.60 8.66 -2.16
C LYS A 49 8.05 7.44 -1.36
N THR A 50 8.70 7.66 -0.21
CA THR A 50 9.20 6.57 0.64
C THR A 50 8.08 5.78 1.29
N GLN A 51 7.01 6.44 1.77
CA GLN A 51 5.84 5.79 2.34
C GLN A 51 5.12 4.94 1.30
N LEU A 52 4.94 5.44 0.07
CA LEU A 52 4.36 4.66 -1.04
C LEU A 52 5.21 3.42 -1.37
N ARG A 53 6.54 3.58 -1.46
CA ARG A 53 7.46 2.46 -1.72
C ARG A 53 7.34 1.38 -0.65
N LYS A 54 7.34 1.77 0.63
CA LYS A 54 7.21 0.85 1.76
C LYS A 54 5.82 0.19 1.80
N ALA A 55 4.75 0.90 1.45
CA ALA A 55 3.41 0.34 1.30
C ALA A 55 3.39 -0.81 0.27
N ARG A 56 3.92 -0.56 -0.94
CA ARG A 56 3.98 -1.55 -2.02
C ARG A 56 4.81 -2.78 -1.63
N GLN A 57 5.98 -2.57 -1.03
CA GLN A 57 6.83 -3.68 -0.57
C GLN A 57 6.11 -4.56 0.46
N GLN A 58 5.41 -3.94 1.41
CA GLN A 58 4.66 -4.65 2.43
C GLN A 58 3.44 -5.42 1.90
N LEU A 59 2.75 -4.88 0.89
CA LEU A 59 1.66 -5.58 0.21
C LEU A 59 2.21 -6.77 -0.60
N MET A 60 3.31 -6.57 -1.35
CA MET A 60 3.97 -7.63 -2.13
C MET A 60 4.42 -8.79 -1.25
N ILE A 61 5.02 -8.51 -0.08
CA ILE A 61 5.42 -9.56 0.87
C ILE A 61 4.20 -10.34 1.36
N ARG A 62 3.07 -9.67 1.65
CA ARG A 62 1.84 -10.35 2.12
C ARG A 62 1.22 -11.22 1.04
N ILE A 63 1.17 -10.72 -0.21
CA ILE A 63 0.71 -11.47 -1.38
C ILE A 63 1.59 -12.72 -1.60
N ASN A 64 2.91 -12.56 -1.54
CA ASN A 64 3.84 -13.68 -1.75
C ASN A 64 3.85 -14.68 -0.58
N LYS A 65 3.64 -14.22 0.66
CA LYS A 65 3.47 -15.13 1.80
C LYS A 65 2.22 -16.00 1.65
N GLY A 66 1.10 -15.47 1.15
CA GLY A 66 -0.09 -16.26 0.84
C GLY A 66 0.22 -17.42 -0.11
N LYS A 67 1.02 -17.16 -1.15
CA LYS A 67 1.42 -18.18 -2.14
C LYS A 67 2.37 -19.27 -1.62
N ILE A 68 3.10 -19.04 -0.52
CA ILE A 68 4.05 -20.02 0.04
C ILE A 68 3.32 -21.09 0.88
N TYR A 69 2.14 -20.79 1.43
CA TYR A 69 1.36 -21.74 2.23
C TYR A 69 0.42 -22.63 1.39
N GLU A 70 0.26 -22.36 0.09
CA GLU A 70 -0.54 -23.19 -0.83
C GLU A 70 0.27 -24.33 -1.48
N THR A 71 1.60 -24.39 -1.28
CA THR A 71 2.49 -25.41 -1.89
C THR A 71 2.98 -26.47 -0.90
N LYS A 72 2.27 -26.71 0.21
CA LYS A 72 2.63 -27.76 1.17
C LYS A 72 1.46 -28.68 1.47
#